data_AF-A0A956J5I2-F1
#
_entry.id   AF-A0A956J5I2-F1
#
_cell.length_a   1.000
_cell.length_b   1.000
_cell.length_c   1.000
_cell.angle_alpha   90.00
_cell.angle_beta   90.00
_cell.angle_gamma   90.00
#
_symmetry.space_group_name_H-M   'P 1'
#
loop_
_entity.id
_entity.type
_entity.pdbx_description
1 polymer ?
#
loop_
_entity_poly.entity_id
_entity_poly.type
_entity_poly.pdbx_seq_one_letter_code
_entity_poly.pdbx_strand_id
1 'polypeptide(L)'
;LESDAPSVRACGALGLGLVGTPQDTARLAEIARSLEAGPLPRAAAAFALGERGASQQADVLAQLAEANDALVRGQAILAMARLKDARAGRAITQAWLSADDRQREAAQSAAVVLATGQFDIGSALDKPPRSGKVDVRQLVSSLTPETPSADAAADAIIKLAPSLAESVGGAVQSSPERAEVVAEMLPGSDSKLDTGALGYKQDFSKLSAGKKKQLRAALERIAHGAVEPFISLSNHPTSEVRSRAVQFLAARPEPAARSAVVARLNDRDEGVQLTALTALGGLGQADASVTSSIAKLLEKKHPWTLRARAADTLAELGSGAKSEDVLKALSEAAKSDELAIVREACFKALLKIDPVRGKQVASYLAQHDSEPRLQAAAKQAL
;
A
#
# COMPACT_ATOMS: atom_id res chain seq x y z
N LEU A 1 6.34 -24.70 -34.96
CA LEU A 1 5.20 -24.08 -34.25
C LEU A 1 3.94 -24.95 -34.23
N GLU A 2 3.86 -25.99 -35.06
CA GLU A 2 2.70 -26.92 -35.17
C GLU A 2 2.80 -28.15 -34.25
N SER A 3 3.76 -28.19 -33.32
CA SER A 3 3.88 -29.32 -32.39
C SER A 3 2.66 -29.39 -31.46
N ASP A 4 2.17 -30.58 -31.15
CA ASP A 4 1.09 -30.77 -30.16
C ASP A 4 1.51 -30.38 -28.74
N ALA A 5 2.81 -30.46 -28.44
CA ALA A 5 3.36 -30.12 -27.13
C ALA A 5 3.43 -28.58 -26.93
N PRO A 6 2.70 -28.00 -25.96
CA PRO A 6 2.73 -26.56 -25.71
C PRO A 6 4.11 -26.03 -25.34
N SER A 7 4.94 -26.81 -24.64
CA SER A 7 6.32 -26.44 -24.31
C SER A 7 7.19 -26.26 -25.55
N VAL A 8 7.07 -27.15 -26.53
CA VAL A 8 7.83 -27.09 -27.79
C VAL A 8 7.35 -25.91 -28.65
N ARG A 9 6.05 -25.65 -28.72
CA ARG A 9 5.51 -24.46 -29.40
C ARG A 9 6.02 -23.16 -28.78
N ALA A 10 6.05 -23.08 -27.45
CA ALA A 10 6.57 -21.92 -26.73
C ALA A 10 8.05 -21.69 -27.02
N CYS A 11 8.90 -22.73 -26.96
CA CYS A 11 10.31 -22.61 -27.36
C CYS A 11 10.48 -22.16 -28.83
N GLY A 12 9.65 -22.69 -29.74
CA GLY A 12 9.66 -22.26 -31.14
C GLY A 12 9.29 -20.77 -31.30
N ALA A 13 8.30 -20.28 -30.55
CA ALA A 13 7.93 -18.88 -30.55
C ALA A 13 9.05 -17.98 -29.99
N LEU A 14 9.72 -18.40 -28.91
CA LEU A 14 10.89 -17.71 -28.37
C LEU A 14 12.03 -17.65 -29.38
N GLY A 15 12.33 -18.77 -30.07
CA GLY A 15 13.34 -18.81 -31.11
C GLY A 15 13.05 -17.83 -32.24
N LEU A 16 11.80 -17.76 -32.72
CA LEU A 16 11.40 -16.77 -33.72
C LEU A 16 11.52 -15.32 -33.21
N GLY A 17 11.31 -15.08 -31.91
CA GLY A 17 11.54 -13.78 -31.28
C GLY A 17 13.01 -13.36 -31.31
N LEU A 18 13.91 -14.27 -30.92
CA LEU A 18 15.33 -13.98 -30.71
C LEU A 18 16.16 -14.01 -32.01
N VAL A 19 15.88 -14.96 -32.91
CA VAL A 19 16.68 -15.16 -34.15
C VAL A 19 15.86 -15.12 -35.44
N GLY A 20 14.54 -14.95 -35.34
CA GLY A 20 13.64 -14.92 -36.50
C GLY A 20 13.62 -13.58 -37.26
N THR A 21 12.80 -13.52 -38.30
CA THR A 21 12.67 -12.40 -39.23
C THR A 21 11.43 -11.54 -38.92
N PRO A 22 11.31 -10.29 -39.40
CA PRO A 22 10.10 -9.48 -39.17
C PRO A 22 8.83 -10.10 -39.78
N GLN A 23 8.97 -10.95 -40.81
CA GLN A 23 7.88 -11.66 -41.45
C GLN A 23 7.21 -12.69 -40.51
N ASP A 24 7.91 -13.17 -39.49
CA ASP A 24 7.40 -14.16 -38.54
C ASP A 24 6.36 -13.57 -37.55
N THR A 25 6.22 -12.24 -37.52
CA THR A 25 5.30 -11.54 -36.61
C THR A 25 3.84 -11.89 -36.82
N ALA A 26 3.40 -12.18 -38.05
CA ALA A 26 2.03 -12.62 -38.32
C ALA A 26 1.73 -13.98 -37.67
N ARG A 27 2.66 -14.94 -37.84
CA ARG A 27 2.53 -16.28 -37.27
C ARG A 27 2.62 -16.27 -35.74
N LEU A 28 3.49 -15.43 -35.18
CA LEU A 28 3.53 -15.21 -33.72
C LEU A 28 2.20 -14.64 -33.21
N ALA A 29 1.59 -13.71 -33.94
CA ALA A 29 0.30 -13.13 -33.57
C ALA A 29 -0.86 -14.15 -33.65
N GLU A 30 -0.82 -15.11 -34.57
CA GLU A 30 -1.78 -16.23 -34.61
C GLU A 30 -1.68 -17.10 -33.34
N ILE A 31 -0.47 -17.46 -32.93
CA ILE A 31 -0.23 -18.24 -31.71
C ILE A 31 -0.70 -17.47 -30.49
N ALA A 32 -0.40 -16.17 -30.42
CA ALA A 32 -0.79 -15.31 -29.30
C ALA A 32 -2.32 -15.29 -29.09
N ARG A 33 -3.10 -15.26 -30.19
CA ARG A 33 -4.58 -15.26 -30.16
C ARG A 33 -5.19 -16.64 -29.90
N SER A 34 -4.50 -17.72 -30.28
CA SER A 34 -5.05 -19.08 -30.17
C SER A 34 -5.19 -19.52 -28.70
N LEU A 35 -6.42 -19.62 -28.21
CA LEU A 35 -6.71 -20.14 -26.87
C LEU A 35 -6.29 -21.61 -26.72
N GLU A 36 -6.43 -22.41 -27.79
CA GLU A 36 -6.03 -23.82 -27.85
C GLU A 36 -4.52 -24.01 -27.70
N ALA A 37 -3.73 -23.01 -28.09
CA ALA A 37 -2.28 -23.06 -27.90
C ALA A 37 -1.89 -23.15 -26.41
N GLY A 38 -2.77 -22.71 -25.50
CA GLY A 38 -2.53 -22.67 -24.07
C GLY A 38 -1.68 -21.45 -23.64
N PRO A 39 -1.53 -21.21 -22.32
CA PRO A 39 -0.91 -19.99 -21.81
C PRO A 39 0.58 -19.87 -22.15
N LEU A 40 1.31 -20.99 -22.20
CA LEU A 40 2.77 -20.96 -22.42
C LEU A 40 3.16 -20.46 -23.83
N PRO A 41 2.64 -21.03 -24.94
CA PRO A 41 2.92 -20.50 -26.27
C PRO A 41 2.46 -19.06 -26.46
N ARG A 42 1.31 -18.69 -25.88
CA ARG A 42 0.77 -17.34 -25.98
C ARG A 42 1.67 -16.31 -25.30
N ALA A 43 2.18 -16.61 -24.11
CA ALA A 43 3.13 -15.76 -23.41
C ALA A 43 4.46 -15.63 -24.18
N ALA A 44 4.99 -16.75 -24.68
CA ALA A 44 6.20 -16.76 -25.50
C ALA A 44 6.03 -15.95 -26.80
N ALA A 45 4.87 -16.06 -27.44
CA ALA A 45 4.55 -15.28 -28.63
C ALA A 45 4.40 -13.78 -28.32
N ALA A 46 3.79 -13.40 -27.20
CA ALA A 46 3.70 -12.01 -26.76
C ALA A 46 5.09 -11.40 -26.55
N PHE A 47 5.98 -12.11 -25.85
CA PHE A 47 7.39 -11.73 -25.70
C PHE A 47 8.07 -11.54 -27.06
N ALA A 48 7.95 -12.53 -27.95
CA ALA A 48 8.57 -12.51 -29.27
C ALA A 48 8.07 -11.35 -30.14
N LEU A 49 6.80 -11.00 -30.09
CA LEU A 49 6.26 -9.82 -30.79
C LEU A 49 6.93 -8.52 -30.31
N GLY A 50 7.23 -8.41 -29.02
CA GLY A 50 8.01 -7.32 -28.46
C GLY A 50 9.46 -7.30 -28.96
N GLU A 51 10.15 -8.45 -28.98
CA GLU A 51 11.50 -8.61 -29.53
C GLU A 51 11.60 -8.20 -31.00
N ARG A 52 10.58 -8.53 -31.79
CA ARG A 52 10.55 -8.23 -33.21
C ARG A 52 10.10 -6.81 -33.54
N GLY A 53 9.81 -5.98 -32.55
CA GLY A 53 9.34 -4.61 -32.81
C GLY A 53 7.99 -4.59 -33.53
N ALA A 54 7.11 -5.56 -33.26
CA ALA A 54 5.87 -5.78 -34.02
C ALA A 54 4.74 -4.79 -33.68
N SER A 55 4.97 -3.49 -33.89
CA SER A 55 3.98 -2.42 -33.60
C SER A 55 2.66 -2.59 -34.36
N GLN A 56 2.66 -3.26 -35.52
CA GLN A 56 1.46 -3.62 -36.27
C GLN A 56 0.56 -4.65 -35.56
N GLN A 57 1.08 -5.38 -34.56
CA GLN A 57 0.33 -6.36 -33.76
C GLN A 57 -0.07 -5.80 -32.39
N ALA A 58 -0.09 -4.48 -32.24
CA ALA A 58 -0.38 -3.82 -30.97
C ALA A 58 -1.76 -4.19 -30.39
N ASP A 59 -2.78 -4.38 -31.23
CA ASP A 59 -4.11 -4.81 -30.78
C ASP A 59 -4.12 -6.22 -30.18
N VAL A 60 -3.25 -7.10 -30.69
CA VAL A 60 -3.06 -8.46 -30.14
C VAL A 60 -2.51 -8.36 -28.73
N LEU A 61 -1.45 -7.57 -28.57
CA LEU A 61 -0.81 -7.39 -27.27
C LEU A 61 -1.78 -6.74 -26.27
N ALA A 62 -2.58 -5.77 -26.70
CA ALA A 62 -3.62 -5.16 -25.86
C ALA A 62 -4.69 -6.19 -25.42
N GLN A 63 -5.13 -7.09 -26.31
CA GLN A 63 -6.04 -8.18 -25.92
C GLN A 63 -5.39 -9.16 -24.94
N LEU A 64 -4.12 -9.49 -25.12
CA LEU A 64 -3.39 -10.39 -24.22
C LEU A 64 -3.09 -9.74 -22.86
N ALA A 65 -2.97 -8.42 -22.79
CA ALA A 65 -2.83 -7.67 -21.53
C ALA A 65 -4.07 -7.78 -20.62
N GLU A 66 -5.21 -8.23 -21.15
CA GLU A 66 -6.43 -8.52 -20.38
C GLU A 66 -6.63 -10.04 -20.14
N ALA A 67 -5.64 -10.88 -20.51
CA ALA A 67 -5.76 -12.33 -20.36
C ALA A 67 -5.82 -12.75 -18.88
N ASN A 68 -6.56 -13.82 -18.59
CA ASN A 68 -6.67 -14.37 -17.23
C ASN A 68 -5.33 -14.89 -16.69
N ASP A 69 -4.53 -15.55 -17.54
CA ASP A 69 -3.24 -16.10 -17.14
C ASP A 69 -2.21 -14.98 -16.92
N ALA A 70 -1.65 -14.98 -15.72
CA ALA A 70 -0.69 -13.99 -15.26
C ALA A 70 0.56 -13.88 -16.16
N LEU A 71 1.08 -15.01 -16.66
CA LEU A 71 2.28 -15.00 -17.47
C LEU A 71 2.01 -14.40 -18.86
N VAL A 72 0.87 -14.74 -19.46
CA VAL A 72 0.44 -14.16 -20.75
C VAL A 72 0.30 -12.65 -20.63
N ARG A 73 -0.43 -12.21 -19.61
CA ARG A 73 -0.68 -10.79 -19.34
C ARG A 73 0.61 -10.01 -19.09
N GLY A 74 1.49 -10.53 -18.23
CA GLY A 74 2.77 -9.89 -17.92
C GLY A 74 3.66 -9.72 -19.15
N GLN A 75 3.78 -10.76 -19.99
CA GLN A 75 4.58 -10.70 -21.22
C GLN A 75 3.98 -9.75 -22.26
N ALA A 76 2.66 -9.68 -22.36
CA ALA A 76 2.00 -8.74 -23.26
C ALA A 76 2.21 -7.28 -22.83
N ILE A 77 2.06 -6.98 -21.54
CA ILE A 77 2.30 -5.64 -20.98
C ILE A 77 3.76 -5.21 -21.21
N LEU A 78 4.70 -6.13 -20.97
CA LEU A 78 6.12 -5.90 -21.22
C LEU A 78 6.41 -5.64 -22.70
N ALA A 79 5.82 -6.42 -23.61
CA ALA A 79 5.94 -6.19 -25.05
C ALA A 79 5.37 -4.82 -25.46
N MET A 80 4.20 -4.43 -24.94
CA MET A 80 3.62 -3.10 -25.18
C MET A 80 4.53 -1.97 -24.70
N ALA A 81 5.16 -2.13 -23.53
CA ALA A 81 6.10 -1.16 -22.98
C ALA A 81 7.31 -0.95 -23.90
N ARG A 82 7.89 -2.04 -24.43
CA ARG A 82 9.01 -2.02 -25.37
C ARG A 82 8.65 -1.34 -26.69
N LEU A 83 7.45 -1.60 -27.18
CA LEU A 83 6.90 -1.00 -28.40
C LEU A 83 6.46 0.45 -28.20
N LYS A 84 6.46 0.96 -26.97
CA LYS A 84 5.95 2.29 -26.59
C LYS A 84 4.50 2.48 -27.04
N ASP A 85 3.69 1.42 -26.97
CA ASP A 85 2.26 1.51 -27.27
C ASP A 85 1.56 2.46 -26.30
N ALA A 86 0.67 3.32 -26.81
CA ALA A 86 0.00 4.34 -26.00
C ALA A 86 -0.86 3.75 -24.85
N ARG A 87 -1.33 2.51 -24.99
CA ARG A 87 -2.12 1.79 -23.98
C ARG A 87 -1.24 1.12 -22.91
N ALA A 88 0.07 1.00 -23.13
CA ALA A 88 0.99 0.35 -22.21
C ALA A 88 0.91 0.96 -20.81
N GLY A 89 0.87 2.30 -20.71
CA GLY A 89 0.79 2.99 -19.44
C GLY A 89 -0.41 2.53 -18.59
N ARG A 90 -1.61 2.49 -19.18
CA ARG A 90 -2.82 2.03 -18.48
C ARG A 90 -2.75 0.56 -18.09
N ALA A 91 -2.27 -0.30 -18.99
CA ALA A 91 -2.15 -1.73 -18.70
C ALA A 91 -1.15 -1.99 -17.57
N ILE A 92 -0.02 -1.25 -17.56
CA ILE A 92 0.96 -1.27 -16.48
C ILE A 92 0.32 -0.82 -15.16
N THR A 93 -0.37 0.32 -15.10
CA THR A 93 -0.93 0.82 -13.84
C THR A 93 -1.99 -0.12 -13.27
N GLN A 94 -2.83 -0.73 -14.10
CA GLN A 94 -3.82 -1.71 -13.65
C GLN A 94 -3.17 -2.99 -13.10
N ALA A 95 -2.15 -3.51 -13.77
CA ALA A 95 -1.44 -4.71 -13.31
C ALA A 95 -0.56 -4.43 -12.07
N TRP A 96 -0.01 -3.22 -11.95
CA TRP A 96 0.78 -2.80 -10.78
C TRP A 96 -0.07 -2.71 -9.51
N LEU A 97 -1.35 -2.38 -9.64
CA LEU A 97 -2.30 -2.32 -8.52
C LEU A 97 -3.08 -3.63 -8.32
N SER A 98 -2.62 -4.73 -8.93
CA SER A 98 -3.24 -6.05 -8.81
C SER A 98 -2.97 -6.70 -7.46
N ALA A 99 -3.91 -7.51 -6.97
CA ALA A 99 -3.69 -8.37 -5.81
C ALA A 99 -2.69 -9.51 -6.09
N ASP A 100 -2.47 -9.88 -7.36
CA ASP A 100 -1.49 -10.92 -7.74
C ASP A 100 -0.06 -10.34 -7.80
N ASP A 101 0.80 -10.82 -6.91
CA ASP A 101 2.21 -10.43 -6.80
C ASP A 101 2.97 -10.55 -8.12
N ARG A 102 2.72 -11.62 -8.89
CA ARG A 102 3.42 -11.86 -10.16
C ARG A 102 3.03 -10.81 -11.20
N GLN A 103 1.79 -10.32 -11.14
CA GLN A 103 1.35 -9.21 -11.99
C GLN A 103 2.01 -7.91 -11.61
N ARG A 104 2.13 -7.64 -10.31
CA ARG A 104 2.80 -6.43 -9.84
C ARG A 104 4.26 -6.41 -10.26
N GLU A 105 4.98 -7.52 -10.08
CA GLU A 105 6.38 -7.65 -10.50
C GLU A 105 6.55 -7.45 -12.01
N ALA A 106 5.71 -8.11 -12.83
CA ALA A 106 5.75 -7.93 -14.28
C ALA A 106 5.44 -6.48 -14.70
N ALA A 107 4.47 -5.83 -14.05
CA ALA A 107 4.12 -4.44 -14.30
C ALA A 107 5.24 -3.48 -13.90
N GLN A 108 5.91 -3.72 -12.77
CA GLN A 108 7.06 -2.93 -12.31
C GLN A 108 8.24 -3.02 -13.29
N SER A 109 8.52 -4.20 -13.84
CA SER A 109 9.56 -4.35 -14.87
C SER A 109 9.14 -3.65 -16.18
N ALA A 110 7.89 -3.81 -16.61
CA ALA A 110 7.37 -3.11 -17.79
C ALA A 110 7.36 -1.58 -17.62
N ALA A 111 7.08 -1.08 -16.41
CA ALA A 111 7.13 0.34 -16.05
C ALA A 111 8.54 0.91 -16.25
N VAL A 112 9.57 0.18 -15.80
CA VAL A 112 10.97 0.56 -16.00
C VAL A 112 11.30 0.61 -17.47
N VAL A 113 10.96 -0.43 -18.24
CA VAL A 113 11.21 -0.49 -19.68
C VAL A 113 10.54 0.68 -20.40
N LEU A 114 9.28 0.99 -20.06
CA LEU A 114 8.57 2.13 -20.62
C LEU A 114 9.24 3.46 -20.25
N ALA A 115 9.79 3.57 -19.05
CA ALA A 115 10.40 4.79 -18.54
C ALA A 115 11.78 5.06 -19.12
N THR A 116 12.66 4.06 -19.10
CA THR A 116 14.07 4.18 -19.49
C THR A 116 14.31 3.82 -20.96
N GLY A 117 13.41 3.04 -21.58
CA GLY A 117 13.63 2.42 -22.87
C GLY A 117 14.67 1.31 -22.86
N GLN A 118 15.22 0.98 -21.69
CA GLN A 118 16.23 -0.07 -21.52
C GLN A 118 15.53 -1.41 -21.29
N PHE A 119 15.96 -2.40 -22.04
CA PHE A 119 15.47 -3.76 -21.94
C PHE A 119 16.66 -4.71 -22.11
N ASP A 120 16.96 -5.48 -21.06
CA ASP A 120 18.06 -6.43 -21.04
C ASP A 120 17.59 -7.75 -20.42
N ILE A 121 17.85 -8.84 -21.14
CA ILE A 121 17.55 -10.23 -20.77
C ILE A 121 18.81 -11.09 -20.75
N GLY A 122 20.01 -10.50 -20.92
CA GLY A 122 21.26 -11.23 -21.00
C GLY A 122 21.49 -12.12 -19.77
N SER A 123 21.25 -11.58 -18.56
CA SER A 123 21.39 -12.35 -17.32
C SER A 123 20.40 -13.52 -17.20
N ALA A 124 19.27 -13.49 -17.92
CA ALA A 124 18.30 -14.58 -17.99
C ALA A 124 18.73 -15.67 -18.97
N LEU A 125 19.36 -15.29 -20.09
CA LEU A 125 19.86 -16.21 -21.11
C LEU A 125 21.19 -16.87 -20.71
N ASP A 126 21.99 -16.23 -19.87
CA ASP A 126 23.31 -16.68 -19.43
C ASP A 126 23.28 -17.78 -18.34
N LYS A 127 22.09 -18.10 -17.79
CA LYS A 127 21.92 -19.13 -16.76
C LYS A 127 21.39 -20.42 -17.40
N PRO A 128 22.26 -21.36 -17.84
CA PRO A 128 21.80 -22.60 -18.45
C PRO A 128 20.94 -23.42 -17.46
N PRO A 129 19.98 -24.22 -17.95
CA PRO A 129 19.19 -25.10 -17.12
C PRO A 129 20.08 -25.98 -16.25
N ARG A 130 19.94 -25.90 -14.93
CA ARG A 130 20.78 -26.65 -13.96
C ARG A 130 20.61 -28.18 -14.07
N SER A 131 19.57 -28.63 -14.74
CA SER A 131 19.30 -30.03 -15.07
C SER A 131 18.86 -30.10 -16.52
N GLY A 132 19.11 -31.20 -17.23
CA GLY A 132 18.75 -31.38 -18.65
C GLY A 132 17.25 -31.28 -18.99
N LYS A 133 16.39 -30.91 -18.04
CA LYS A 133 14.98 -30.57 -18.27
C LYS A 133 14.82 -29.05 -18.30
N VAL A 134 14.30 -28.53 -19.40
CA VAL A 134 13.96 -27.11 -19.55
C VAL A 134 12.54 -26.90 -19.02
N ASP A 135 12.40 -26.18 -17.90
CA ASP A 135 11.11 -25.64 -17.50
C ASP A 135 10.82 -24.40 -18.36
N VAL A 136 10.00 -24.58 -19.39
CA VAL A 136 9.65 -23.51 -20.33
C VAL A 136 8.84 -22.40 -19.65
N ARG A 137 8.08 -22.71 -18.60
CA ARG A 137 7.37 -21.66 -17.83
C ARG A 137 8.37 -20.78 -17.11
N GLN A 138 9.32 -21.39 -16.40
CA GLN A 138 10.38 -20.65 -15.72
C GLN A 138 11.23 -19.84 -16.69
N LEU A 139 11.54 -20.41 -17.86
CA LEU A 139 12.25 -19.73 -18.94
C LEU A 139 11.50 -18.46 -19.38
N VAL A 140 10.22 -18.58 -19.76
CA VAL A 140 9.43 -17.40 -20.18
C VAL A 140 9.30 -16.38 -19.05
N SER A 141 9.13 -16.81 -17.80
CA SER A 141 9.10 -15.89 -16.66
C SER A 141 10.42 -15.13 -16.48
N SER A 142 11.56 -15.79 -16.70
CA SER A 142 12.89 -15.17 -16.57
C SER A 142 13.20 -14.12 -17.64
N LEU A 143 12.43 -14.08 -18.73
CA LEU A 143 12.57 -13.07 -19.78
C LEU A 143 11.98 -11.69 -19.39
N THR A 144 11.39 -11.58 -18.21
CA THR A 144 11.08 -10.31 -17.58
C THR A 144 12.37 -9.73 -16.98
N PRO A 145 12.79 -8.50 -17.32
CA PRO A 145 14.04 -7.92 -16.81
C PRO A 145 14.14 -7.96 -15.28
N GLU A 146 15.35 -8.26 -14.79
CA GLU A 146 15.66 -8.34 -13.37
C GLU A 146 15.44 -7.00 -12.64
N THR A 147 15.51 -7.04 -11.30
CA THR A 147 15.24 -5.91 -10.42
C THR A 147 15.98 -4.63 -10.86
N PRO A 148 15.26 -3.53 -11.11
CA PRO A 148 15.87 -2.30 -11.63
C PRO A 148 16.82 -1.63 -10.62
N SER A 149 17.67 -0.73 -11.13
CA SER A 149 18.37 0.22 -10.24
C SER A 149 17.37 1.15 -9.54
N ALA A 150 17.78 1.74 -8.41
CA ALA A 150 16.94 2.70 -7.69
C ALA A 150 16.53 3.89 -8.59
N ASP A 151 17.45 4.38 -9.45
CA ASP A 151 17.17 5.46 -10.39
C ASP A 151 16.11 5.07 -11.42
N ALA A 152 16.20 3.87 -12.00
CA ALA A 152 15.26 3.38 -13.01
C ALA A 152 13.87 3.13 -12.40
N ALA A 153 13.81 2.58 -11.18
CA ALA A 153 12.56 2.43 -10.44
C ALA A 153 11.93 3.80 -10.14
N ALA A 154 12.71 4.79 -9.72
CA ALA A 154 12.23 6.14 -9.48
C ALA A 154 11.70 6.79 -10.77
N ASP A 155 12.39 6.64 -11.91
CA ASP A 155 11.89 7.11 -13.22
C ASP A 155 10.56 6.48 -13.60
N ALA A 156 10.40 5.18 -13.35
CA ALA A 156 9.15 4.47 -13.60
C ALA A 156 7.98 5.05 -12.79
N ILE A 157 8.18 5.24 -11.48
CA ILE A 157 7.16 5.83 -10.59
C ILE A 157 6.84 7.27 -11.03
N ILE A 158 7.86 8.10 -11.24
CA ILE A 158 7.69 9.51 -11.61
C ILE A 158 6.92 9.63 -12.92
N LYS A 159 7.27 8.81 -13.93
CA LYS A 159 6.63 8.84 -15.24
C LYS A 159 5.16 8.42 -15.19
N LEU A 160 4.83 7.39 -14.39
CA LEU A 160 3.49 6.82 -14.33
C LEU A 160 2.60 7.40 -13.22
N ALA A 161 3.12 8.30 -12.38
CA ALA A 161 2.37 8.89 -11.28
C ALA A 161 1.02 9.52 -11.67
N PRO A 162 0.88 10.25 -12.80
CA PRO A 162 -0.42 10.74 -13.22
C PRO A 162 -1.44 9.61 -13.46
N SER A 163 -1.05 8.59 -14.22
CA SER A 163 -1.93 7.46 -14.55
C SER A 163 -2.21 6.57 -13.34
N LEU A 164 -1.23 6.41 -12.43
CA LEU A 164 -1.41 5.68 -11.17
C LEU A 164 -2.41 6.41 -10.26
N ALA A 165 -2.32 7.74 -10.16
CA ALA A 165 -3.26 8.54 -9.38
C ALA A 165 -4.70 8.46 -9.93
N GLU A 166 -4.87 8.33 -11.25
CA GLU A 166 -6.19 8.10 -11.86
C GLU A 166 -6.70 6.67 -11.67
N SER A 167 -5.80 5.68 -11.65
CA SER A 167 -6.15 4.25 -11.57
C SER A 167 -6.39 3.77 -10.13
N VAL A 168 -5.76 4.41 -9.14
CA VAL A 168 -5.77 3.93 -7.75
C VAL A 168 -7.17 3.84 -7.16
N GLY A 169 -8.05 4.79 -7.49
CA GLY A 169 -9.41 4.77 -6.98
C GLY A 169 -10.22 3.56 -7.46
N GLY A 170 -10.11 3.23 -8.76
CA GLY A 170 -10.74 2.03 -9.31
C GLY A 170 -10.18 0.75 -8.68
N ALA A 171 -8.87 0.70 -8.41
CA ALA A 171 -8.25 -0.46 -7.77
C ALA A 171 -8.77 -0.64 -6.33
N VAL A 172 -8.74 0.42 -5.51
CA VAL A 172 -9.21 0.42 -4.11
C VAL A 172 -10.68 0.02 -4.02
N GLN A 173 -11.52 0.51 -4.92
CA GLN A 173 -12.95 0.21 -4.91
C GLN A 173 -13.30 -1.17 -5.48
N SER A 174 -12.41 -1.79 -6.25
CA SER A 174 -12.71 -3.06 -6.94
C SER A 174 -12.70 -4.29 -6.02
N SER A 175 -11.92 -4.28 -4.94
CA SER A 175 -11.85 -5.40 -3.99
C SER A 175 -11.09 -5.01 -2.71
N PRO A 176 -11.44 -5.57 -1.54
CA PRO A 176 -10.68 -5.40 -0.30
C PRO A 176 -9.18 -5.74 -0.43
N GLU A 177 -8.84 -6.80 -1.16
CA GLU A 177 -7.46 -7.28 -1.32
C GLU A 177 -6.60 -6.25 -2.07
N ARG A 178 -7.15 -5.65 -3.12
CA ARG A 178 -6.49 -4.55 -3.85
C ARG A 178 -6.39 -3.29 -3.00
N ALA A 179 -7.40 -2.98 -2.19
CA ALA A 179 -7.32 -1.85 -1.26
C ALA A 179 -6.20 -2.04 -0.22
N GLU A 180 -6.03 -3.26 0.29
CA GLU A 180 -4.94 -3.61 1.21
C GLU A 180 -3.58 -3.43 0.53
N VAL A 181 -3.41 -4.01 -0.67
CA VAL A 181 -2.19 -3.84 -1.47
C VAL A 181 -1.86 -2.37 -1.72
N VAL A 182 -2.86 -1.54 -2.06
CA VAL A 182 -2.67 -0.09 -2.25
C VAL A 182 -2.24 0.59 -0.95
N ALA A 183 -2.88 0.27 0.19
CA ALA A 183 -2.55 0.86 1.49
C ALA A 183 -1.14 0.49 1.96
N GLU A 184 -0.67 -0.73 1.65
CA GLU A 184 0.68 -1.19 1.96
C GLU A 184 1.75 -0.52 1.08
N MET A 185 1.44 -0.37 -0.21
CA MET A 185 2.36 0.15 -1.21
C MET A 185 2.56 1.67 -1.15
N LEU A 186 1.57 2.40 -0.64
CA LEU A 186 1.63 3.86 -0.54
C LEU A 186 2.21 4.28 0.81
N PRO A 187 3.23 5.15 0.82
CA PRO A 187 3.80 5.62 2.07
C PRO A 187 2.74 6.41 2.86
N GLY A 188 2.52 6.01 4.12
CA GLY A 188 1.71 6.77 5.06
C GLY A 188 2.45 7.94 5.70
N SER A 189 3.78 8.00 5.59
CA SER A 189 4.55 9.15 6.10
C SER A 189 5.92 9.25 5.43
N ASP A 190 6.50 10.42 5.60
CA ASP A 190 7.77 10.87 5.05
C ASP A 190 8.99 9.97 5.39
N SER A 191 8.87 9.11 6.40
CA SER A 191 9.94 8.22 6.87
C SER A 191 10.03 6.86 6.16
N LYS A 192 9.08 6.53 5.27
CA LYS A 192 9.06 5.27 4.49
C LYS A 192 9.48 5.42 3.03
N LEU A 193 9.89 6.61 2.62
CA LEU A 193 10.33 6.85 1.23
C LEU A 193 11.68 6.23 0.90
N ASP A 194 12.50 5.97 1.92
CA ASP A 194 13.84 5.42 1.74
C ASP A 194 13.82 3.91 1.41
N THR A 195 12.73 3.19 1.74
CA THR A 195 12.61 1.75 1.50
C THR A 195 11.25 1.35 0.91
N GLY A 196 11.26 1.03 -0.38
CA GLY A 196 10.22 0.22 -1.01
C GLY A 196 8.87 0.86 -1.32
N ALA A 197 8.89 2.01 -2.00
CA ALA A 197 7.71 2.63 -2.59
C ALA A 197 7.08 1.78 -3.71
N LEU A 198 5.76 1.64 -3.69
CA LEU A 198 4.98 0.93 -4.73
C LEU A 198 5.43 -0.51 -5.01
N GLY A 199 5.91 -1.19 -3.96
CA GLY A 199 6.35 -2.58 -4.03
C GLY A 199 7.74 -2.80 -4.63
N TYR A 200 8.49 -1.74 -4.96
CA TYR A 200 9.91 -1.87 -5.24
C TYR A 200 10.67 -2.25 -3.96
N LYS A 201 11.86 -2.85 -4.07
CA LYS A 201 12.70 -3.25 -2.92
C LYS A 201 13.97 -2.41 -2.80
N GLN A 202 14.16 -1.47 -3.72
CA GLN A 202 15.33 -0.63 -3.83
C GLN A 202 15.39 0.38 -2.68
N ASP A 203 16.62 0.64 -2.23
CA ASP A 203 16.95 1.72 -1.31
C ASP A 203 17.03 3.04 -2.09
N PHE A 204 16.07 3.94 -1.82
CA PHE A 204 15.99 5.23 -2.47
C PHE A 204 16.82 6.31 -1.76
N SER A 205 17.47 5.98 -0.63
CA SER A 205 18.30 6.92 0.14
C SER A 205 19.54 7.41 -0.63
N LYS A 206 19.96 6.68 -1.66
CA LYS A 206 21.13 7.03 -2.49
C LYS A 206 20.79 7.91 -3.71
N LEU A 207 19.51 8.17 -3.97
CA LEU A 207 19.09 9.02 -5.08
C LEU A 207 19.59 10.47 -4.90
N SER A 208 19.81 11.17 -6.00
CA SER A 208 20.11 12.60 -5.97
C SER A 208 18.97 13.39 -5.30
N ALA A 209 19.30 14.51 -4.64
CA ALA A 209 18.32 15.32 -3.92
C ALA A 209 17.14 15.77 -4.82
N GLY A 210 17.42 16.14 -6.08
CA GLY A 210 16.39 16.50 -7.06
C GLY A 210 15.46 15.33 -7.38
N LYS A 211 16.03 14.14 -7.61
CA LYS A 211 15.26 12.93 -7.90
C LYS A 211 14.40 12.49 -6.72
N LYS A 212 14.94 12.54 -5.49
CA LYS A 212 14.17 12.27 -4.26
C LYS A 212 12.96 13.19 -4.13
N LYS A 213 13.13 14.49 -4.41
CA LYS A 213 12.04 15.48 -4.38
C LYS A 213 10.96 15.14 -5.41
N GLN A 214 11.34 14.78 -6.64
CA GLN A 214 10.41 14.37 -7.69
C GLN A 214 9.67 13.08 -7.33
N LEU A 215 10.38 12.07 -6.81
CA LEU A 215 9.80 10.82 -6.37
C LEU A 215 8.79 11.04 -5.23
N ARG A 216 9.12 11.90 -4.24
CA ARG A 216 8.18 12.32 -3.19
C ARG A 216 6.91 12.91 -3.78
N ALA A 217 7.05 13.89 -4.68
CA ALA A 217 5.90 14.56 -5.30
C ALA A 217 5.03 13.59 -6.10
N ALA A 218 5.66 12.63 -6.79
CA ALA A 218 4.98 11.56 -7.51
C ALA A 218 4.16 10.66 -6.56
N LEU A 219 4.76 10.20 -5.45
CA LEU A 219 4.08 9.35 -4.48
C LEU A 219 2.95 10.07 -3.74
N GLU A 220 3.16 11.34 -3.36
CA GLU A 220 2.10 12.16 -2.77
C GLU A 220 0.93 12.37 -3.73
N ARG A 221 1.20 12.56 -5.03
CA ARG A 221 0.14 12.65 -6.04
C ARG A 221 -0.71 11.37 -6.10
N ILE A 222 -0.06 10.20 -6.06
CA ILE A 222 -0.76 8.92 -6.11
C ILE A 222 -1.55 8.70 -4.82
N ALA A 223 -0.95 8.98 -3.66
CA ALA A 223 -1.61 8.85 -2.36
C ALA A 223 -2.81 9.78 -2.22
N HIS A 224 -2.71 11.01 -2.72
CA HIS A 224 -3.83 11.94 -2.81
C HIS A 224 -5.01 11.36 -3.61
N GLY A 225 -4.73 10.74 -4.77
CA GLY A 225 -5.76 10.08 -5.59
C GLY A 225 -6.47 8.92 -4.89
N ALA A 226 -5.88 8.36 -3.83
CA ALA A 226 -6.47 7.26 -3.06
C ALA A 226 -7.34 7.74 -1.87
N VAL A 227 -7.28 9.01 -1.48
CA VAL A 227 -7.97 9.53 -0.28
C VAL A 227 -9.48 9.32 -0.34
N GLU A 228 -10.15 9.83 -1.37
CA GLU A 228 -11.61 9.69 -1.54
C GLU A 228 -12.08 8.22 -1.59
N PRO A 229 -11.40 7.33 -2.35
CA PRO A 229 -11.64 5.89 -2.30
C PRO A 229 -11.55 5.31 -0.88
N PHE A 230 -10.53 5.65 -0.09
CA PHE A 230 -10.41 5.17 1.27
C PHE A 230 -11.41 5.81 2.24
N ILE A 231 -11.83 7.06 2.04
CA ILE A 231 -12.95 7.65 2.78
C ILE A 231 -14.22 6.81 2.55
N SER A 232 -14.46 6.37 1.31
CA SER A 232 -15.57 5.48 1.00
C SER A 232 -15.45 4.13 1.72
N LEU A 233 -14.26 3.52 1.71
CA LEU A 233 -13.99 2.26 2.43
C LEU A 233 -14.07 2.37 3.95
N SER A 234 -13.87 3.56 4.52
CA SER A 234 -14.09 3.79 5.96
C SER A 234 -15.54 3.57 6.39
N ASN A 235 -16.47 3.44 5.45
CA ASN A 235 -17.88 3.10 5.68
C ASN A 235 -18.26 1.67 5.23
N HIS A 236 -17.27 0.84 4.88
CA HIS A 236 -17.51 -0.52 4.37
C HIS A 236 -18.22 -1.42 5.41
N PRO A 237 -19.09 -2.37 5.00
CA PRO A 237 -19.78 -3.27 5.92
C PRO A 237 -18.84 -4.08 6.84
N THR A 238 -17.74 -4.59 6.29
CA THR A 238 -16.70 -5.35 6.99
C THR A 238 -15.80 -4.44 7.85
N SER A 239 -15.62 -4.76 9.14
CA SER A 239 -14.83 -3.95 10.08
C SER A 239 -13.35 -3.93 9.74
N GLU A 240 -12.80 -5.05 9.26
CA GLU A 240 -11.40 -5.16 8.86
C GLU A 240 -11.07 -4.14 7.74
N VAL A 241 -11.95 -4.02 6.75
CA VAL A 241 -11.81 -3.04 5.65
C VAL A 241 -11.89 -1.61 6.17
N ARG A 242 -12.80 -1.31 7.11
CA ARG A 242 -12.88 0.02 7.74
C ARG A 242 -11.60 0.35 8.50
N SER A 243 -11.07 -0.59 9.29
CA SER A 243 -9.83 -0.42 10.05
C SER A 243 -8.64 -0.14 9.12
N ARG A 244 -8.51 -0.86 8.01
CA ARG A 244 -7.48 -0.60 7.00
C ARG A 244 -7.61 0.79 6.38
N ALA A 245 -8.83 1.20 6.03
CA ALA A 245 -9.08 2.54 5.52
C ALA A 245 -8.70 3.62 6.53
N VAL A 246 -9.03 3.44 7.81
CA VAL A 246 -8.64 4.36 8.89
C VAL A 246 -7.12 4.47 9.01
N GLN A 247 -6.39 3.35 8.97
CA GLN A 247 -4.93 3.34 9.05
C GLN A 247 -4.30 4.14 7.90
N PHE A 248 -4.78 3.96 6.67
CA PHE A 248 -4.33 4.75 5.54
C PHE A 248 -4.64 6.24 5.73
N LEU A 249 -5.91 6.59 6.01
CA LEU A 249 -6.37 7.97 6.13
C LEU A 249 -5.72 8.74 7.28
N ALA A 250 -5.34 8.07 8.36
CA ALA A 250 -4.62 8.68 9.48
C ALA A 250 -3.26 9.22 9.07
N ALA A 251 -2.66 8.62 8.07
CA ALA A 251 -1.34 8.97 7.54
C ALA A 251 -1.42 10.13 6.52
N ARG A 252 -2.61 10.65 6.25
CA ARG A 252 -2.87 11.61 5.17
C ARG A 252 -3.06 13.04 5.72
N PRO A 253 -2.42 14.06 5.12
CA PRO A 253 -2.55 15.45 5.56
C PRO A 253 -3.90 16.08 5.21
N GLU A 254 -4.68 15.47 4.31
CA GLU A 254 -5.94 16.02 3.82
C GLU A 254 -6.98 16.19 4.95
N PRO A 255 -7.64 17.36 5.09
CA PRO A 255 -8.66 17.57 6.12
C PRO A 255 -9.81 16.55 6.07
N ALA A 256 -10.23 16.15 4.87
CA ALA A 256 -11.27 15.15 4.68
C ALA A 256 -10.87 13.77 5.23
N ALA A 257 -9.59 13.39 5.08
CA ALA A 257 -9.05 12.16 5.66
C ALA A 257 -9.09 12.21 7.19
N ARG A 258 -8.67 13.35 7.77
CA ARG A 258 -8.74 13.58 9.23
C ARG A 258 -10.17 13.51 9.76
N SER A 259 -11.14 14.13 9.07
CA SER A 259 -12.55 14.06 9.43
C SER A 259 -13.09 12.62 9.38
N ALA A 260 -12.69 11.84 8.37
CA ALA A 260 -13.11 10.43 8.26
C ALA A 260 -12.55 9.57 9.41
N VAL A 261 -11.29 9.78 9.82
CA VAL A 261 -10.70 9.10 10.99
C VAL A 261 -11.44 9.48 12.27
N VAL A 262 -11.72 10.77 12.50
CA VAL A 262 -12.45 11.24 13.69
C VAL A 262 -13.87 10.67 13.74
N ALA A 263 -14.54 10.54 12.59
CA ALA A 263 -15.87 9.91 12.53
C ALA A 263 -15.85 8.46 13.03
N ARG A 264 -14.74 7.73 12.88
CA ARG A 264 -14.59 6.34 13.33
C ARG A 264 -14.40 6.18 14.84
N LEU A 265 -14.25 7.26 15.60
CA LEU A 265 -14.37 7.21 17.06
C LEU A 265 -15.76 6.75 17.53
N ASN A 266 -16.79 6.91 16.68
CA ASN A 266 -18.16 6.46 16.93
C ASN A 266 -18.55 5.26 16.06
N ASP A 267 -17.59 4.46 15.59
CA ASP A 267 -17.90 3.27 14.79
C ASP A 267 -18.70 2.24 15.60
N ARG A 268 -19.44 1.38 14.92
CA ARG A 268 -20.21 0.29 15.56
C ARG A 268 -19.33 -0.84 16.08
N ASP A 269 -18.11 -0.96 15.56
CA ASP A 269 -17.15 -1.99 15.91
C ASP A 269 -16.05 -1.40 16.81
N GLU A 270 -15.83 -2.04 17.96
CA GLU A 270 -14.83 -1.59 18.94
C GLU A 270 -13.41 -1.62 18.37
N GLY A 271 -13.09 -2.61 17.52
CA GLY A 271 -11.78 -2.72 16.87
C GLY A 271 -11.50 -1.55 15.93
N VAL A 272 -12.51 -1.07 15.22
CA VAL A 272 -12.41 0.14 14.37
C VAL A 272 -12.22 1.40 15.22
N GLN A 273 -12.93 1.52 16.35
CA GLN A 273 -12.75 2.65 17.28
C GLN A 273 -11.34 2.68 17.89
N LEU A 274 -10.81 1.52 18.32
CA LEU A 274 -9.43 1.38 18.82
C LEU A 274 -8.40 1.72 17.73
N THR A 275 -8.69 1.35 16.48
CA THR A 275 -7.85 1.72 15.34
C THR A 275 -7.83 3.23 15.13
N ALA A 276 -8.98 3.91 15.21
CA ALA A 276 -9.08 5.36 15.10
C ALA A 276 -8.35 6.08 16.24
N LEU A 277 -8.51 5.63 17.49
CA LEU A 277 -7.79 6.16 18.64
C LEU A 277 -6.27 6.02 18.50
N THR A 278 -5.82 4.85 18.00
CA THR A 278 -4.39 4.59 17.78
C THR A 278 -3.81 5.44 16.67
N ALA A 279 -4.54 5.56 15.57
CA ALA A 279 -4.21 6.45 14.47
C ALA A 279 -4.04 7.91 14.94
N LEU A 280 -5.03 8.42 15.68
CA LEU A 280 -5.01 9.81 16.15
C LEU A 280 -3.89 10.07 17.15
N GLY A 281 -3.65 9.14 18.08
CA GLY A 281 -2.57 9.27 19.06
C GLY A 281 -1.18 9.30 18.41
N GLY A 282 -0.98 8.50 17.36
CA GLY A 282 0.25 8.48 16.56
C GLY A 282 0.58 9.79 15.84
N LEU A 283 -0.38 10.71 15.70
CA LEU A 283 -0.15 12.05 15.13
C LEU A 283 0.62 12.98 16.10
N GLY A 284 0.55 12.71 17.40
CA GLY A 284 1.21 13.50 18.45
C GLY A 284 0.65 14.90 18.68
N GLN A 285 -0.29 15.37 17.84
CA GLN A 285 -0.95 16.66 17.98
C GLN A 285 -2.35 16.63 17.34
N ALA A 286 -3.29 17.34 17.95
CA ALA A 286 -4.64 17.51 17.45
C ALA A 286 -5.25 18.82 17.97
N ASP A 287 -6.27 19.32 17.26
CA ASP A 287 -7.08 20.44 17.72
C ASP A 287 -8.04 20.06 18.88
N ALA A 288 -8.61 21.09 19.49
CA ALA A 288 -9.52 20.97 20.62
C ALA A 288 -10.79 20.16 20.30
N SER A 289 -11.27 20.18 19.05
CA SER A 289 -12.47 19.43 18.66
C SER A 289 -12.21 17.94 18.67
N VAL A 290 -11.04 17.52 18.19
CA VAL A 290 -10.62 16.11 18.21
C VAL A 290 -10.37 15.63 19.63
N THR A 291 -9.65 16.39 20.46
CA THR A 291 -9.39 16.00 21.85
C THR A 291 -10.66 15.97 22.69
N SER A 292 -11.60 16.89 22.47
CA SER A 292 -12.94 16.84 23.09
C SER A 292 -13.72 15.58 22.67
N SER A 293 -13.66 15.20 21.39
CA SER A 293 -14.32 13.98 20.90
C SER A 293 -13.73 12.71 21.53
N ILE A 294 -12.41 12.67 21.73
CA ILE A 294 -11.73 11.56 22.42
C ILE A 294 -12.10 11.55 23.91
N ALA A 295 -12.16 12.70 24.58
CA ALA A 295 -12.51 12.78 26.00
C ALA A 295 -13.94 12.27 26.31
N LYS A 296 -14.89 12.39 25.38
CA LYS A 296 -16.23 11.78 25.51
C LYS A 296 -16.18 10.26 25.64
N LEU A 297 -15.16 9.60 25.09
CA LEU A 297 -14.99 8.16 25.22
C LEU A 297 -14.56 7.73 26.63
N LEU A 298 -14.24 8.66 27.54
CA LEU A 298 -13.98 8.38 28.96
C LEU A 298 -15.28 8.17 29.77
N GLU A 299 -16.45 8.46 29.19
CA GLU A 299 -17.72 8.26 29.86
C GLU A 299 -17.98 6.78 30.17
N LYS A 300 -18.56 6.48 31.35
CA LYS A 300 -18.78 5.12 31.87
C LYS A 300 -19.59 4.21 30.93
N LYS A 301 -20.37 4.77 30.01
CA LYS A 301 -21.16 4.02 29.02
C LYS A 301 -20.31 3.26 28.00
N HIS A 302 -19.05 3.66 27.79
CA HIS A 302 -18.16 3.03 26.83
C HIS A 302 -17.41 1.84 27.44
N PRO A 303 -17.09 0.78 26.68
CA PRO A 303 -16.21 -0.30 27.12
C PRO A 303 -14.90 0.20 27.73
N TRP A 304 -14.41 -0.48 28.76
CA TRP A 304 -13.22 -0.04 29.51
C TRP A 304 -11.96 0.05 28.65
N THR A 305 -11.85 -0.80 27.63
CA THR A 305 -10.79 -0.82 26.62
C THR A 305 -10.72 0.52 25.89
N LEU A 306 -11.86 1.07 25.47
CA LEU A 306 -11.94 2.38 24.82
C LEU A 306 -11.63 3.51 25.79
N ARG A 307 -12.10 3.43 27.04
CA ARG A 307 -11.82 4.48 28.05
C ARG A 307 -10.32 4.56 28.34
N ALA A 308 -9.68 3.42 28.59
CA ALA A 308 -8.23 3.35 28.80
C ALA A 308 -7.48 3.83 27.55
N ARG A 309 -7.84 3.36 26.35
CA ARG A 309 -7.19 3.79 25.12
C ARG A 309 -7.39 5.28 24.84
N ALA A 310 -8.55 5.85 25.13
CA ALA A 310 -8.82 7.28 24.98
C ALA A 310 -7.92 8.12 25.89
N ALA A 311 -7.72 7.70 27.14
CA ALA A 311 -6.77 8.35 28.04
C ALA A 311 -5.33 8.29 27.49
N ASP A 312 -4.88 7.12 27.02
CA ASP A 312 -3.56 6.97 26.41
C ASP A 312 -3.41 7.84 25.15
N THR A 313 -4.43 7.87 24.28
CA THR A 313 -4.44 8.72 23.08
C THR A 313 -4.34 10.20 23.44
N LEU A 314 -5.08 10.68 24.45
CA LEU A 314 -4.96 12.06 24.92
C LEU A 314 -3.54 12.35 25.46
N ALA A 315 -2.93 11.39 26.14
CA ALA A 315 -1.55 11.49 26.61
C ALA A 315 -0.55 11.55 25.44
N GLU A 316 -0.76 10.75 24.38
CA GLU A 316 0.04 10.74 23.15
C GLU A 316 -0.05 12.09 22.41
N LEU A 317 -1.23 12.71 22.37
CA LEU A 317 -1.48 14.04 21.78
C LEU A 317 -0.88 15.21 22.58
N GLY A 318 -0.46 14.97 23.82
CA GLY A 318 0.31 15.91 24.63
C GLY A 318 -0.38 17.26 24.86
N SER A 319 0.30 18.36 24.54
CA SER A 319 -0.18 19.72 24.81
C SER A 319 -1.49 20.07 24.11
N GLY A 320 -1.83 19.41 22.99
CA GLY A 320 -3.11 19.59 22.32
C GLY A 320 -4.32 19.16 23.16
N ALA A 321 -4.11 18.34 24.19
CA ALA A 321 -5.14 17.84 25.10
C ALA A 321 -5.31 18.67 26.39
N LYS A 322 -4.73 19.87 26.48
CA LYS A 322 -4.76 20.73 27.68
C LYS A 322 -6.04 21.54 27.89
N SER A 323 -7.07 21.34 27.09
CA SER A 323 -8.35 22.05 27.31
C SER A 323 -8.97 21.65 28.64
N GLU A 324 -9.62 22.60 29.31
CA GLU A 324 -10.22 22.38 30.63
C GLU A 324 -11.21 21.21 30.64
N ASP A 325 -12.04 21.06 29.59
CA ASP A 325 -13.01 19.97 29.48
C ASP A 325 -12.35 18.58 29.48
N VAL A 326 -11.25 18.44 28.72
CA VAL A 326 -10.47 17.19 28.64
C VAL A 326 -9.84 16.87 29.98
N LEU A 327 -9.21 17.87 30.61
CA LEU A 327 -8.55 17.70 31.89
C LEU A 327 -9.54 17.37 33.01
N LYS A 328 -10.75 17.94 32.97
CA LYS A 328 -11.84 17.62 33.88
C LYS A 328 -12.31 16.18 33.68
N ALA A 329 -12.59 15.76 32.44
CA ALA A 329 -13.00 14.39 32.13
C ALA A 329 -11.95 13.35 32.59
N LEU A 330 -10.66 13.60 32.32
CA LEU A 330 -9.56 12.77 32.81
C LEU A 330 -9.49 12.73 34.33
N SER A 331 -9.69 13.86 35.01
CA SER A 331 -9.65 13.93 36.49
C SER A 331 -10.82 13.17 37.12
N GLU A 332 -12.01 13.25 36.54
CA GLU A 332 -13.18 12.51 36.99
C GLU A 332 -13.01 11.00 36.80
N ALA A 333 -12.57 10.57 35.61
CA ALA A 333 -12.30 9.17 35.31
C ALA A 333 -11.17 8.61 36.19
N ALA A 334 -10.07 9.36 36.37
CA ALA A 334 -8.96 8.96 37.24
C ALA A 334 -9.40 8.69 38.69
N LYS A 335 -10.37 9.45 39.21
CA LYS A 335 -10.82 9.33 40.62
C LYS A 335 -11.96 8.33 40.83
N SER A 336 -12.77 8.06 39.81
CA SER A 336 -14.09 7.43 39.99
C SER A 336 -14.45 6.33 38.99
N ASP A 337 -13.55 6.00 38.05
CA ASP A 337 -13.75 4.83 37.19
C ASP A 337 -13.72 3.54 38.02
N GLU A 338 -14.57 2.58 37.63
CA GLU A 338 -14.71 1.30 38.31
C GLU A 338 -13.43 0.45 38.22
N LEU A 339 -12.71 0.54 37.10
CA LEU A 339 -11.54 -0.28 36.82
C LEU A 339 -10.26 0.51 37.06
N ALA A 340 -9.37 -0.08 37.87
CA ALA A 340 -8.08 0.51 38.22
C ALA A 340 -7.21 0.80 36.98
N ILE A 341 -7.31 -0.04 35.93
CA ILE A 341 -6.57 0.16 34.67
C ILE A 341 -6.95 1.49 34.01
N VAL A 342 -8.25 1.83 33.99
CA VAL A 342 -8.73 3.09 33.40
C VAL A 342 -8.32 4.27 34.29
N ARG A 343 -8.43 4.13 35.62
CA ARG A 343 -7.98 5.15 36.57
C ARG A 343 -6.49 5.45 36.40
N GLU A 344 -5.67 4.41 36.28
CA GLU A 344 -4.23 4.51 36.07
C GLU A 344 -3.89 5.18 34.73
N ALA A 345 -4.56 4.81 33.63
CA ALA A 345 -4.37 5.43 32.33
C ALA A 345 -4.69 6.93 32.36
N CYS A 346 -5.84 7.30 32.95
CA CYS A 346 -6.23 8.71 33.10
C CYS A 346 -5.26 9.50 34.00
N PHE A 347 -4.80 8.88 35.09
CA PHE A 347 -3.81 9.47 35.98
C PHE A 347 -2.47 9.73 35.28
N LYS A 348 -1.95 8.74 34.53
CA LYS A 348 -0.72 8.90 33.73
C LYS A 348 -0.89 9.96 32.65
N ALA A 349 -2.04 9.98 31.98
CA ALA A 349 -2.36 11.01 30.99
C ALA A 349 -2.31 12.41 31.60
N LEU A 350 -2.92 12.61 32.77
CA LEU A 350 -2.86 13.89 33.49
C LEU A 350 -1.43 14.29 33.85
N LEU A 351 -0.61 13.38 34.39
CA LEU A 351 0.79 13.69 34.71
C LEU A 351 1.58 14.15 33.48
N LYS A 352 1.29 13.58 32.30
CA LYS A 352 1.96 13.94 31.05
C LYS A 352 1.45 15.25 30.45
N ILE A 353 0.13 15.45 30.45
CA ILE A 353 -0.53 16.59 29.82
C ILE A 353 -0.43 17.82 30.73
N ASP A 354 -0.82 17.70 31.99
CA ASP A 354 -0.82 18.77 32.99
C ASP A 354 -0.30 18.24 34.34
N PRO A 355 1.03 18.34 34.58
CA PRO A 355 1.64 17.84 35.80
C PRO A 355 1.06 18.43 37.08
N VAL A 356 0.55 19.67 37.05
CA VAL A 356 -0.03 20.32 38.23
C VAL A 356 -1.33 19.61 38.61
N ARG A 357 -2.23 19.43 37.64
CA ARG A 357 -3.49 18.72 37.86
C ARG A 357 -3.24 17.23 38.12
N GLY A 358 -2.26 16.62 37.47
CA GLY A 358 -1.80 15.27 37.76
C GLY A 358 -1.38 15.07 39.21
N LYS A 359 -0.61 16.00 39.80
CA LYS A 359 -0.22 15.95 41.23
C LYS A 359 -1.41 16.15 42.18
N GLN A 360 -2.38 16.99 41.82
CA GLN A 360 -3.63 17.13 42.59
C GLN A 360 -4.41 15.82 42.62
N VAL A 361 -4.53 15.13 41.48
CA VAL A 361 -5.15 13.81 41.42
C VAL A 361 -4.32 12.76 42.16
N ALA A 362 -2.98 12.81 42.08
CA ALA A 362 -2.09 11.91 42.82
C ALA A 362 -2.33 11.98 44.34
N SER A 363 -2.50 13.18 44.91
CA SER A 363 -2.82 13.33 46.34
C SER A 363 -4.11 12.64 46.73
N TYR A 364 -5.13 12.71 45.87
CA TYR A 364 -6.40 12.01 46.08
C TYR A 364 -6.21 10.49 46.02
N LEU A 365 -5.59 9.97 44.96
CA LEU A 365 -5.43 8.54 44.73
C LEU A 365 -4.55 7.87 45.80
N ALA A 366 -3.49 8.54 46.25
CA ALA A 366 -2.60 8.06 47.31
C ALA A 366 -3.33 7.76 48.64
N GLN A 367 -4.47 8.42 48.88
CA GLN A 367 -5.26 8.32 50.10
C GLN A 367 -6.54 7.48 49.93
N HIS A 368 -7.17 7.53 48.75
CA HIS A 368 -8.54 7.04 48.55
C HIS A 368 -8.67 5.90 47.55
N ASP A 369 -7.66 5.64 46.70
CA ASP A 369 -7.78 4.57 45.69
C ASP A 369 -7.79 3.20 46.36
N SER A 370 -8.62 2.26 45.89
CA SER A 370 -8.67 0.91 46.45
C SER A 370 -7.54 0.00 45.98
N GLU A 371 -6.86 0.33 44.89
CA GLU A 371 -5.81 -0.49 44.27
C GLU A 371 -4.42 -0.10 44.82
N PRO A 372 -3.73 -1.00 45.56
CA PRO A 372 -2.45 -0.66 46.20
C PRO A 372 -1.36 -0.22 45.22
N ARG A 373 -1.34 -0.79 44.00
CA ARG A 373 -0.37 -0.41 42.96
C ARG A 373 -0.57 1.05 42.52
N LEU A 374 -1.82 1.47 42.36
CA LEU A 374 -2.15 2.82 41.95
C LEU A 374 -1.91 3.83 43.08
N GLN A 375 -2.20 3.47 44.33
CA GLN A 375 -1.81 4.28 45.49
C GLN A 375 -0.29 4.51 45.55
N ALA A 376 0.51 3.46 45.32
CA ALA A 376 1.96 3.55 45.33
C ALA A 376 2.49 4.44 44.19
N ALA A 377 1.97 4.27 42.97
CA ALA A 377 2.30 5.12 41.83
C ALA A 377 1.94 6.60 42.08
N ALA A 378 0.78 6.85 42.70
CA ALA A 378 0.36 8.19 43.08
C ALA A 378 1.29 8.82 44.12
N LYS A 379 1.71 8.07 45.16
CA LYS A 379 2.69 8.53 46.15
C LYS A 379 4.06 8.85 45.53
N GLN A 380 4.49 8.10 44.53
CA GLN A 380 5.75 8.35 43.81
C GLN A 380 5.72 9.63 42.95
N ALA A 381 4.53 10.05 42.50
CA ALA A 381 4.37 11.21 41.63
C ALA A 381 4.26 12.56 42.37
N LEU A 382 4.05 12.54 43.69
CA LEU A 382 4.01 13.73 44.56
C LEU A 382 5.43 14.22 44.82
#